data_AF-A0A382JXI9-F1
#
_entry.id   AF-A0A382JXI9-F1
#
_cell.length_a   1.000
_cell.length_b   1.000
_cell.length_c   1.000
_cell.angle_alpha   90.00
_cell.angle_beta   90.00
_cell.angle_gamma   90.00
#
_symmetry.space_group_name_H-M   'P 1'
#
loop_
_entity.id
_entity.type
_entity.pdbx_description
1 polymer ?
#
loop_
_entity_poly.entity_id
_entity_poly.type
_entity_poly.pdbx_seq_one_letter_code
_entity_poly.pdbx_strand_id
1 'polypeptide(L)' 'MIKKSKDIGGRNLMIETGRIARQSNGSVIVSYGETTIHVA' A
#
# COMPACT_ATOMS: atom_id res chain seq x y z
N MET A 1 -10.96 -5.76 0.03
CA MET A 1 -9.55 -5.49 0.37
C MET A 1 -8.71 -6.02 -0.77
N ILE A 2 -7.99 -5.14 -1.46
CA ILE A 2 -7.13 -5.53 -2.58
C ILE A 2 -5.68 -5.29 -2.15
N LYS A 3 -4.85 -6.32 -2.31
CA LYS A 3 -3.44 -6.31 -1.95
C LYS A 3 -2.63 -6.82 -3.14
N LYS A 4 -1.62 -6.06 -3.56
CA LYS A 4 -0.69 -6.46 -4.61
C LYS A 4 0.73 -6.29 -4.13
N SER A 5 1.55 -7.32 -4.30
CA SER A 5 2.98 -7.29 -4.02
C SER A 5 3.78 -7.54 -5.28
N LYS A 6 4.94 -6.89 -5.37
CA LYS A 6 5.91 -7.12 -6.44
C LYS A 6 7.30 -6.79 -5.93
N ASP A 7 8.29 -7.59 -6.32
CA ASP A 7 9.69 -7.29 -6.03
C ASP A 7 10.23 -6.29 -7.06
N ILE A 8 10.76 -5.18 -6.56
CA ILE A 8 11.36 -4.11 -7.35
C ILE A 8 12.66 -3.73 -6.68
N GLY A 9 13.77 -3.67 -7.44
CA GLY A 9 15.06 -3.24 -6.90
C GLY A 9 15.56 -4.07 -5.70
N GLY A 10 15.20 -5.36 -5.64
CA GLY A 10 15.56 -6.26 -4.53
C GLY A 10 14.76 -6.04 -3.24
N ARG A 11 13.71 -5.22 -3.26
CA ARG A 11 12.84 -4.97 -2.11
C ARG A 11 11.38 -5.23 -2.48
N ASN A 12 10.59 -5.68 -1.51
CA ASN A 12 9.18 -5.94 -1.72
C ASN A 12 8.40 -4.62 -1.73
N LEU A 13 7.78 -4.30 -2.87
CA LEU A 13 6.77 -3.25 -2.98
C LEU A 13 5.39 -3.89 -2.77
N MET A 14 4.65 -3.36 -1.81
CA MET A 14 3.32 -3.80 -1.45
C MET A 14 2.36 -2.62 -1.51
N ILE A 15 1.27 -2.79 -2.24
CA ILE A 15 0.21 -1.80 -2.38
C ILE A 15 -1.08 -2.41 -1.88
N GLU A 16 -1.74 -1.74 -0.94
CA GLU A 16 -2.98 -2.20 -0.34
C GLU A 16 -4.03 -1.08 -0.31
N THR A 17 -5.28 -1.43 -0.63
CA THR A 17 -6.41 -0.50 -0.58
C THR A 17 -7.65 -1.14 0.05
N GLY A 18 -8.49 -0.29 0.67
CA GLY A 18 -9.74 -0.68 1.30
C GLY A 18 -9.57 -1.29 2.71
N ARG A 19 -8.37 -1.24 3.31
CA ARG A 19 -8.13 -1.64 4.70
C ARG A 19 -8.39 -0.48 5.68
N ILE A 20 -7.90 0.72 5.39
CA ILE A 20 -7.94 1.91 6.26
C ILE A 20 -8.60 3.07 5.49
N ALA A 21 -9.14 4.07 6.20
CA ALA A 21 -9.72 5.29 5.62
C ALA A 21 -10.78 5.02 4.52
N ARG A 22 -11.71 4.08 4.78
CA ARG A 22 -12.83 3.74 3.88
C ARG A 22 -13.87 4.85 3.70
N GLN A 23 -13.77 5.90 4.52
CA GLN A 23 -14.61 7.10 4.45
C GLN A 23 -14.08 8.07 3.38
N SER A 24 -12.80 7.97 3.00
CA SER A 24 -12.17 8.76 1.95
C SER A 24 -12.60 8.31 0.55
N ASN A 25 -12.53 9.21 -0.43
CA ASN A 25 -12.77 8.88 -1.83
C ASN A 25 -11.77 7.85 -2.39
N GLY A 26 -10.57 7.78 -1.82
CA GLY A 26 -9.58 6.76 -2.14
C GLY A 26 -8.54 6.68 -1.03
N SER A 27 -8.15 5.47 -0.64
CA SER A 27 -7.15 5.25 0.41
C SER A 27 -6.25 4.09 0.03
N VAL A 28 -4.94 4.33 0.06
CA VAL A 28 -3.90 3.40 -0.35
C VAL A 28 -2.78 3.41 0.68
N ILE A 29 -2.29 2.22 1.01
CA ILE A 29 -1.08 2.01 1.79
C ILE A 29 -0.04 1.42 0.86
N VAL A 30 1.12 2.06 0.80
CA VAL A 30 2.26 1.61 0.01
C VAL A 30 3.41 1.31 0.95
N SER A 31 3.91 0.09 0.94
CA SER A 31 5.08 -0.33 1.71
C SER A 31 6.18 -0.77 0.75
N TYR A 32 7.39 -0.27 0.95
CA TYR A 32 8.57 -0.65 0.18
C TYR A 32 9.73 -0.97 1.12
N GLY A 33 9.97 -2.27 1.34
CA GLY A 33 10.85 -2.71 2.42
C GLY A 33 10.33 -2.27 3.79
N GLU A 34 11.12 -1.51 4.55
CA GLU A 34 10.74 -0.99 5.87
C GLU A 34 9.96 0.34 5.82
N THR A 35 9.96 1.03 4.68
CA THR A 35 9.26 2.31 4.55
C THR A 35 7.79 2.08 4.20
N THR A 36 6.87 2.68 4.95
CA THR A 36 5.42 2.64 4.67
C THR A 36 4.86 4.04 4.59
N ILE A 37 4.07 4.28 3.53
CA ILE A 37 3.39 5.54 3.25
C ILE A 37 1.89 5.28 3.20
N HIS A 38 1.13 6.17 3.82
CA HIS A 38 -0.33 6.18 3.72
C HIS A 38 -0.79 7.38 2.91
N VAL A 39 -1.67 7.13 1.95
CA VAL A 39 -2.33 8.14 1.12
C VAL A 39 -3.83 7.97 1.33
N ALA A 40 -4.54 9.03 1.67
CA ALA A 40 -5.95 9.03 2.04
C ALA A 40 -6.74 10.12 1.32
#